data_AF-A0A453DZ72-F1
#
_entry.id   AF-A0A453DZ72-F1
#
_cell.length_a   1.000
_cell.length_b   1.000
_cell.length_c   1.000
_cell.angle_alpha   90.00
_cell.angle_beta   90.00
_cell.angle_gamma   90.00
#
_symmetry.space_group_name_H-M   'P 1'
#
loop_
_entity.id
_entity.type
_entity.pdbx_description
1 polymer ?
#
loop_
_entity_poly.entity_id
_entity_poly.type
_entity_poly.pdbx_seq_one_letter_code
_entity_poly.pdbx_strand_id
1 'polypeptide(L)'
;VNKDQIAKWVLSFQVHPEANVNLDNGQFYGFCGSRTTKFPSNLVKDPCHNGSHLASTYSALATLKIVGYDVLNLDSKVLLLSMKKLQQPDGSFMPTHIGAETDLRFVYCAAAICSMLKDWSGMDKEKAKEYILNCQSYDGGFGMVPGSESHVSQVGELSVLLRPYI
;
A
#
# COMPACT_ATOMS: atom_id res chain seq x y z
N VAL A 1 -26.70 7.62 -4.92
CA VAL A 1 -25.60 6.66 -5.20
C VAL A 1 -25.75 5.46 -4.28
N ASN A 2 -25.73 4.23 -4.82
CA ASN A 2 -25.84 3.01 -4.03
C ASN A 2 -24.47 2.66 -3.42
N LYS A 3 -24.25 3.04 -2.16
CA LYS A 3 -22.96 2.89 -1.45
C LYS A 3 -22.54 1.43 -1.30
N ASP A 4 -23.50 0.52 -1.07
CA ASP A 4 -23.24 -0.91 -0.91
C ASP A 4 -22.77 -1.56 -2.21
N GLN A 5 -23.34 -1.15 -3.35
CA GLN A 5 -22.87 -1.61 -4.65
C GLN A 5 -21.43 -1.14 -4.93
N ILE A 6 -21.10 0.10 -4.56
CA ILE A 6 -19.72 0.60 -4.70
C ILE A 6 -18.77 -0.18 -3.79
N ALA A 7 -19.12 -0.40 -2.52
CA ALA A 7 -18.30 -1.17 -1.60
C ALA A 7 -18.05 -2.59 -2.13
N LYS A 8 -19.10 -3.29 -2.58
CA LYS A 8 -18.96 -4.61 -3.21
C LYS A 8 -18.09 -4.60 -4.46
N TRP A 9 -18.22 -3.56 -5.29
CA TRP A 9 -17.40 -3.40 -6.48
C TRP A 9 -15.93 -3.20 -6.12
N VAL A 10 -15.61 -2.33 -5.16
CA VAL A 10 -14.23 -2.09 -4.68
C VAL A 10 -13.64 -3.35 -4.05
N LEU A 11 -14.39 -4.03 -3.17
CA LEU A 11 -13.96 -5.29 -2.54
C LEU A 11 -13.62 -6.37 -3.56
N SER A 12 -14.28 -6.37 -4.73
CA SER A 12 -13.99 -7.34 -5.79
C SER A 12 -12.57 -7.20 -6.41
N PHE A 13 -11.86 -6.10 -6.15
CA PHE A 13 -10.48 -5.91 -6.60
C PHE A 13 -9.44 -6.44 -5.59
N GLN A 14 -9.87 -6.92 -4.42
CA GLN A 14 -8.96 -7.54 -3.47
C GLN A 14 -8.40 -8.85 -4.03
N VAL A 15 -7.09 -9.01 -3.96
CA VAL A 15 -6.39 -10.23 -4.34
C VAL A 15 -6.27 -11.11 -3.11
N HIS A 16 -6.72 -12.36 -3.24
CA HIS A 16 -6.63 -13.35 -2.19
C HIS A 16 -5.62 -14.44 -2.59
N PRO A 17 -4.90 -15.04 -1.62
CA PRO A 17 -4.08 -16.21 -1.89
C PRO A 17 -4.97 -17.39 -2.30
N GLU A 18 -4.53 -18.20 -3.25
CA GLU A 18 -5.20 -19.47 -3.54
C GLU A 18 -5.04 -20.44 -2.36
N ALA A 19 -5.99 -21.37 -2.21
CA ALA A 19 -6.14 -22.24 -1.03
C ALA A 19 -4.91 -23.12 -0.66
N ASN A 20 -3.89 -23.18 -1.52
CA ASN A 20 -2.67 -24.00 -1.34
C ASN A 20 -1.37 -23.26 -1.65
N VAL A 21 -1.40 -21.93 -1.77
CA VAL A 21 -0.19 -21.15 -2.12
C VAL A 21 0.61 -20.82 -0.87
N ASN A 22 1.91 -21.07 -0.94
CA ASN A 22 2.86 -20.65 0.07
C ASN A 22 2.91 -19.10 0.11
N LEU A 23 2.55 -18.51 1.25
CA LEU A 23 2.59 -17.06 1.48
C LEU A 23 4.00 -16.45 1.42
N ASP A 24 5.04 -17.28 1.29
CA ASP A 24 6.44 -16.90 1.06
C ASP A 24 6.83 -16.80 -0.41
N ASN A 25 5.87 -16.87 -1.34
CA ASN A 25 6.10 -16.59 -2.75
C ASN A 25 6.43 -15.11 -3.06
N GLY A 26 6.47 -14.25 -2.03
CA GLY A 26 6.77 -12.82 -2.14
C GLY A 26 5.61 -11.96 -2.65
N GLN A 27 4.48 -12.55 -3.08
CA GLN A 27 3.37 -11.79 -3.64
C GLN A 27 2.72 -10.85 -2.61
N PHE A 28 2.27 -9.69 -3.10
CA PHE A 28 1.46 -8.76 -2.33
C PHE A 28 -0.03 -9.05 -2.54
N TYR A 29 -0.80 -9.16 -1.47
CA TYR A 29 -2.23 -9.50 -1.46
C TYR A 29 -3.08 -8.30 -0.99
N GLY A 30 -3.05 -7.25 -1.80
CA GLY A 30 -3.80 -6.01 -1.61
C GLY A 30 -4.90 -5.86 -2.64
N PHE A 31 -5.06 -4.66 -3.21
CA PHE A 31 -6.03 -4.39 -4.28
C PHE A 31 -5.32 -4.13 -5.61
N CYS A 32 -5.98 -4.53 -6.71
CA CYS A 32 -5.56 -4.19 -8.07
C CYS A 32 -6.15 -2.85 -8.51
N GLY A 33 -5.40 -2.07 -9.31
CA GLY A 33 -5.85 -0.76 -9.81
C GLY A 33 -6.92 -0.81 -10.90
N SER A 34 -6.88 -1.80 -11.79
CA SER A 34 -7.92 -1.98 -12.82
C SER A 34 -7.99 -3.43 -13.31
N ARG A 35 -9.19 -3.83 -13.76
CA ARG A 35 -9.46 -5.09 -14.47
C ARG A 35 -9.39 -4.94 -16.00
N THR A 36 -9.10 -3.74 -16.52
CA THR A 36 -9.09 -3.47 -17.98
C THR A 36 -7.82 -3.97 -18.69
N THR A 37 -6.78 -4.38 -17.96
CA THR A 37 -5.60 -5.08 -18.50
C THR A 37 -5.78 -6.60 -18.55
N LYS A 38 -7.03 -7.09 -18.65
CA LYS A 38 -7.34 -8.49 -18.94
C LYS A 38 -7.09 -8.77 -20.43
N PHE A 39 -5.85 -8.99 -20.83
CA PHE A 39 -5.60 -9.71 -22.08
C PHE A 39 -5.86 -11.20 -21.82
N PRO A 40 -6.83 -11.84 -22.49
CA PRO A 40 -6.96 -13.28 -22.43
C PRO A 40 -5.71 -13.89 -23.10
N SER A 41 -4.76 -14.34 -22.28
CA SER A 41 -3.69 -15.23 -22.78
C SER A 41 -4.15 -16.66 -22.56
N ASN A 42 -4.18 -17.47 -23.63
CA ASN A 42 -4.56 -18.89 -23.56
C ASN A 42 -3.52 -19.76 -22.83
N LEU A 43 -2.51 -19.15 -22.18
CA LEU A 43 -1.39 -19.83 -21.53
C LEU A 43 -1.48 -19.81 -19.99
N VAL A 44 -2.38 -19.03 -19.39
CA VAL A 44 -2.47 -18.87 -17.93
C VAL A 44 -3.93 -18.93 -17.48
N LYS A 45 -4.21 -19.80 -16.51
CA LYS A 45 -5.55 -20.19 -16.06
C LYS A 45 -6.27 -19.19 -15.14
N ASP A 46 -5.69 -18.02 -14.84
CA ASP A 46 -6.23 -17.10 -13.83
C ASP A 46 -6.22 -15.62 -14.28
N PRO A 47 -7.31 -14.84 -14.11
CA PRO A 47 -7.46 -13.49 -14.67
C PRO A 47 -6.66 -12.38 -13.95
N CYS A 48 -5.84 -12.71 -12.96
CA CYS A 48 -5.16 -11.75 -12.09
C CYS A 48 -3.64 -11.71 -12.32
N HIS A 49 -3.21 -11.50 -13.55
CA HIS A 49 -1.78 -11.26 -13.86
C HIS A 49 -1.32 -9.82 -13.54
N ASN A 50 -2.23 -8.94 -13.09
CA ASN A 50 -1.89 -7.65 -12.49
C ASN A 50 -1.79 -7.85 -10.97
N GLY A 51 -0.57 -8.05 -10.46
CA GLY A 51 -0.33 -8.15 -9.01
C GLY A 51 -0.89 -6.94 -8.26
N SER A 52 -1.25 -7.13 -6.98
CA SER A 52 -1.68 -6.02 -6.13
C SER A 52 -0.64 -4.92 -6.09
N HIS A 53 -1.09 -3.68 -5.91
CA HIS A 53 -0.23 -2.51 -5.87
C HIS A 53 -0.54 -1.65 -4.64
N LEU A 54 0.49 -1.18 -3.94
CA LEU A 54 0.33 -0.49 -2.66
C LEU A 54 -0.55 0.77 -2.75
N ALA A 55 -0.34 1.59 -3.78
CA ALA A 55 -1.18 2.77 -4.02
C ALA A 55 -2.65 2.43 -4.35
N SER A 56 -2.89 1.30 -5.04
CA SER A 56 -4.25 0.84 -5.34
C SER A 56 -4.94 0.33 -4.08
N THR A 57 -4.21 -0.37 -3.21
CA THR A 57 -4.69 -0.79 -1.88
C THR A 57 -5.08 0.40 -1.02
N TYR A 58 -4.23 1.42 -0.92
CA TYR A 58 -4.56 2.67 -0.23
C TYR A 58 -5.84 3.30 -0.78
N SER A 59 -5.93 3.47 -2.11
CA SER A 59 -7.07 4.10 -2.78
C SER A 59 -8.38 3.32 -2.56
N ALA A 60 -8.31 1.99 -2.57
CA ALA A 60 -9.46 1.12 -2.33
C ALA A 60 -9.98 1.26 -0.89
N LEU A 61 -9.09 1.22 0.11
CA LEU A 61 -9.47 1.39 1.51
C LEU A 61 -10.00 2.80 1.81
N ALA A 62 -9.39 3.84 1.22
CA ALA A 62 -9.87 5.21 1.33
C ALA A 62 -11.28 5.34 0.72
N THR A 63 -11.51 4.75 -0.45
CA THR A 63 -12.83 4.72 -1.09
C THR A 63 -13.86 4.00 -0.22
N LEU A 64 -13.51 2.84 0.34
CA LEU A 64 -14.36 2.09 1.26
C LEU A 64 -14.75 2.93 2.48
N LYS A 65 -13.81 3.64 3.10
CA LYS A 65 -14.11 4.57 4.19
C LYS A 65 -15.02 5.72 3.76
N ILE A 66 -14.79 6.33 2.59
CA ILE A 66 -15.63 7.43 2.08
C ILE A 66 -17.08 6.98 1.87
N VAL A 67 -17.30 5.76 1.39
CA VAL A 67 -18.67 5.21 1.22
C VAL A 67 -19.28 4.69 2.53
N GLY A 68 -18.57 4.77 3.65
CA GLY A 68 -19.05 4.35 4.97
C GLY A 68 -18.94 2.85 5.24
N TYR A 69 -18.13 2.13 4.48
CA TYR A 69 -17.81 0.74 4.76
C TYR A 69 -16.85 0.64 5.94
N ASP A 70 -17.17 -0.24 6.89
CA ASP A 70 -16.27 -0.52 8.00
C ASP A 70 -15.14 -1.45 7.55
N VAL A 71 -14.00 -0.84 7.23
CA VAL A 71 -12.79 -1.55 6.77
C VAL A 71 -12.20 -2.51 7.81
N LEU A 72 -12.63 -2.45 9.07
CA LEU A 72 -12.23 -3.40 10.11
C LEU A 72 -12.84 -4.80 9.91
N ASN A 73 -13.90 -4.91 9.10
CA ASN A 73 -14.50 -6.19 8.73
C ASN A 73 -13.74 -6.92 7.61
N LEU A 74 -12.69 -6.30 7.05
CA LEU A 74 -11.86 -6.91 6.02
C LEU A 74 -10.83 -7.85 6.66
N ASP A 75 -10.65 -9.05 6.11
CA ASP A 75 -9.52 -9.90 6.50
C ASP A 75 -8.21 -9.29 5.97
N SER A 76 -7.58 -8.47 6.82
CA SER A 76 -6.37 -7.73 6.49
C SER A 76 -5.09 -8.47 6.86
N LYS A 77 -5.17 -9.67 7.45
CA LYS A 77 -3.99 -10.36 7.98
C LYS A 77 -3.00 -10.68 6.85
N VAL A 78 -3.49 -11.25 5.76
CA VAL A 78 -2.65 -11.59 4.60
C VAL A 78 -2.14 -10.31 3.90
N LEU A 79 -2.99 -9.28 3.83
CA LEU A 79 -2.63 -7.98 3.26
C LEU A 79 -1.46 -7.37 4.02
N LEU A 80 -1.52 -7.29 5.36
CA LEU A 80 -0.47 -6.69 6.19
C LEU A 80 0.81 -7.54 6.20
N LEU A 81 0.68 -8.86 6.30
CA LEU A 81 1.84 -9.77 6.26
C LEU A 81 2.59 -9.67 4.93
N SER A 82 1.88 -9.62 3.81
CA SER A 82 2.50 -9.47 2.49
C SER A 82 3.01 -8.04 2.24
N MET A 83 2.31 -7.01 2.73
CA MET A 83 2.78 -5.62 2.68
C MET A 83 4.10 -5.43 3.42
N LYS A 84 4.27 -6.08 4.58
CA LYS A 84 5.51 -6.00 5.36
C LYS A 84 6.73 -6.46 4.56
N LYS A 85 6.55 -7.44 3.68
CA LYS A 85 7.62 -7.96 2.81
C LYS A 85 8.03 -6.98 1.71
N LEU A 86 7.23 -5.94 1.45
CA LEU A 86 7.57 -4.87 0.51
C LEU A 86 8.48 -3.80 1.12
N GLN A 87 8.64 -3.79 2.45
CA GLN A 87 9.54 -2.86 3.12
C GLN A 87 11.00 -3.27 2.86
N GLN A 88 11.79 -2.30 2.43
CA GLN A 88 13.20 -2.47 2.13
C GLN A 88 14.08 -2.30 3.37
N PRO A 89 15.34 -2.77 3.33
CA PRO A 89 16.26 -2.66 4.47
C PRO A 89 16.45 -1.23 4.98
N ASP A 90 16.41 -0.23 4.08
CA ASP A 90 16.56 1.21 4.34
C ASP A 90 15.27 1.88 4.86
N GLY A 91 14.16 1.13 4.96
CA GLY A 91 12.87 1.62 5.43
C GLY A 91 11.93 2.13 4.34
N SER A 92 12.39 2.22 3.08
CA SER A 92 11.53 2.50 1.94
C SER A 92 10.54 1.35 1.67
N PHE A 93 9.54 1.60 0.82
CA PHE A 93 8.59 0.57 0.39
C PHE A 93 8.57 0.44 -1.12
N MET A 94 8.59 -0.81 -1.59
CA MET A 94 8.25 -1.13 -2.97
C MET A 94 6.72 -1.18 -3.15
N PRO A 95 6.17 -0.75 -4.29
CA PRO A 95 4.73 -0.83 -4.53
C PRO A 95 4.22 -2.25 -4.81
N THR A 96 5.10 -3.13 -5.29
CA THR A 96 4.81 -4.52 -5.66
C THR A 96 6.05 -5.38 -5.40
N HIS A 97 5.89 -6.70 -5.41
CA HIS A 97 6.96 -7.66 -5.15
C HIS A 97 7.99 -7.81 -6.27
N ILE A 98 7.70 -7.33 -7.48
CA ILE A 98 8.56 -7.50 -8.66
C ILE A 98 9.61 -6.40 -8.82
N GLY A 99 9.70 -5.45 -7.89
CA GLY A 99 10.59 -4.29 -8.02
C GLY A 99 9.91 -3.14 -8.76
N ALA A 100 10.10 -1.92 -8.25
CA ALA A 100 9.76 -0.65 -8.91
C ALA A 100 10.41 0.48 -8.11
N GLU A 101 9.98 1.73 -8.33
CA GLU A 101 10.44 2.87 -7.55
C GLU A 101 10.18 2.68 -6.03
N THR A 102 11.08 3.23 -5.21
CA THR A 102 11.01 3.21 -3.75
C THR A 102 11.03 4.64 -3.24
N ASP A 103 9.88 5.30 -3.26
CA ASP A 103 9.74 6.68 -2.81
C ASP A 103 8.79 6.83 -1.62
N LEU A 104 8.80 8.03 -1.04
CA LEU A 104 8.00 8.41 0.12
C LEU A 104 6.50 8.18 -0.03
N ARG A 105 5.96 8.14 -1.26
CA ARG A 105 4.53 7.88 -1.50
C ARG A 105 4.13 6.49 -1.02
N PHE A 106 5.02 5.51 -1.19
CA PHE A 106 4.74 4.13 -0.77
C PHE A 106 4.86 3.95 0.73
N VAL A 107 5.78 4.70 1.37
CA VAL A 107 5.83 4.78 2.83
C VAL A 107 4.52 5.38 3.38
N TYR A 108 4.03 6.47 2.77
CA TYR A 108 2.73 7.03 3.11
C TYR A 108 1.58 6.03 2.90
N CYS A 109 1.53 5.36 1.74
CA CYS A 109 0.48 4.38 1.46
C CYS A 109 0.47 3.26 2.50
N ALA A 110 1.63 2.69 2.85
CA ALA A 110 1.74 1.65 3.88
C ALA A 110 1.27 2.17 5.26
N ALA A 111 1.74 3.36 5.67
CA ALA A 111 1.35 3.96 6.95
C ALA A 111 -0.16 4.26 7.01
N ALA A 112 -0.74 4.79 5.93
CA ALA A 112 -2.17 5.08 5.83
C ALA A 112 -3.02 3.80 5.86
N ILE A 113 -2.57 2.73 5.20
CA ILE A 113 -3.21 1.40 5.26
C ILE A 113 -3.23 0.89 6.71
N CYS A 114 -2.07 0.87 7.39
CA CYS A 114 -1.97 0.46 8.80
C CYS A 114 -2.90 1.29 9.70
N SER A 115 -2.91 2.62 9.51
CA SER A 115 -3.76 3.54 10.26
C SER A 115 -5.27 3.30 10.01
N MET A 116 -5.67 3.08 8.76
CA MET A 116 -7.08 2.81 8.42
C MET A 116 -7.58 1.50 9.02
N LEU A 117 -6.73 0.47 9.04
CA LEU A 117 -7.01 -0.86 9.58
C LEU A 117 -6.79 -0.97 11.10
N LYS A 118 -6.20 0.07 11.71
CA LYS A 118 -5.79 0.10 13.13
C LYS A 118 -4.83 -1.05 13.50
N ASP A 119 -4.03 -1.50 12.55
CA ASP A 119 -3.05 -2.57 12.74
C ASP A 119 -1.72 -2.18 12.06
N TRP A 120 -0.69 -2.02 12.87
CA TRP A 120 0.65 -1.61 12.44
C TRP A 120 1.62 -2.78 12.27
N SER A 121 1.14 -4.02 12.33
CA SER A 121 1.98 -5.23 12.14
C SER A 121 2.59 -5.32 10.74
N GLY A 122 2.01 -4.62 9.76
CA GLY A 122 2.43 -4.60 8.36
C GLY A 122 3.64 -3.72 8.02
N MET A 123 4.27 -3.07 9.00
CA MET A 123 5.44 -2.19 8.78
C MET A 123 6.35 -2.15 10.00
N ASP A 124 7.66 -2.11 9.77
CA ASP A 124 8.66 -1.65 10.74
C ASP A 124 8.65 -0.11 10.78
N LYS A 125 8.07 0.43 11.85
CA LYS A 125 7.87 1.87 12.02
C LYS A 125 9.17 2.64 12.20
N GLU A 126 10.17 2.04 12.86
CA GLU A 126 11.43 2.73 13.15
C GLU A 126 12.24 2.91 11.87
N LYS A 127 12.30 1.87 11.03
CA LYS A 127 12.93 1.99 9.71
C LYS A 127 12.21 2.96 8.80
N ALA A 128 10.87 2.94 8.78
CA ALA A 128 10.09 3.89 7.99
C ALA A 128 10.35 5.34 8.46
N LYS A 129 10.42 5.57 9.77
CA LYS A 129 10.79 6.87 10.36
C LYS A 129 12.18 7.30 9.91
N GLU A 130 13.18 6.42 10.01
CA GLU A 130 14.55 6.71 9.56
C GLU A 130 14.59 7.09 8.08
N TYR A 131 13.91 6.35 7.22
CA TYR A 131 13.82 6.67 5.80
C TYR A 131 13.22 8.05 5.53
N ILE A 132 12.12 8.39 6.23
CA ILE A 132 11.46 9.70 6.10
C ILE A 132 12.41 10.81 6.52
N LEU A 133 13.10 10.66 7.65
CA LEU A 133 14.08 11.65 8.12
C LEU A 133 15.22 11.83 7.13
N ASN A 134 15.70 10.74 6.51
CA ASN A 134 16.75 10.79 5.49
C ASN A 134 16.29 11.46 4.19
N CYS A 135 14.98 11.58 3.96
CA CYS A 135 14.42 12.31 2.83
C CYS A 135 14.26 13.81 3.09
N GLN A 136 14.55 14.30 4.30
CA GLN A 136 14.53 15.72 4.60
C GLN A 136 15.68 16.44 3.90
N SER A 137 15.35 17.45 3.09
CA SER A 137 16.28 18.28 2.34
C SER A 137 16.78 19.47 3.19
N TYR A 138 17.82 20.17 2.71
CA TYR A 138 18.46 21.28 3.43
C TYR A 138 17.53 22.47 3.74
N ASP A 139 16.46 22.61 2.97
CA ASP A 139 15.43 23.66 3.13
C ASP A 139 14.34 23.28 4.15
N GLY A 140 14.47 22.10 4.78
CA GLY A 140 13.53 21.55 5.75
C GLY A 140 12.32 20.86 5.12
N GLY A 141 12.18 20.88 3.79
CA GLY A 141 11.19 20.09 3.06
C GLY A 141 11.59 18.63 2.93
N PHE A 142 10.73 17.80 2.33
CA PHE A 142 11.05 16.39 2.05
C PHE A 142 11.07 16.16 0.53
N GLY A 143 12.13 15.52 0.05
CA GLY A 143 12.24 15.01 -1.31
C GLY A 143 11.59 13.62 -1.46
N MET A 144 11.49 13.07 -2.67
CA MET A 144 10.89 11.75 -2.94
C MET A 144 11.71 10.58 -2.35
N VAL A 145 13.02 10.78 -2.35
CA VAL A 145 14.06 9.83 -1.95
C VAL A 145 15.17 10.58 -1.21
N PRO A 146 16.00 9.92 -0.41
CA PRO A 146 17.12 10.57 0.27
C PRO A 146 18.02 11.34 -0.69
N GLY A 147 18.33 12.58 -0.34
CA GLY A 147 19.20 13.47 -1.14
C GLY A 147 18.53 14.16 -2.34
N SER A 148 17.22 14.00 -2.56
CA SER A 148 16.49 14.74 -3.61
C SER A 148 16.02 16.12 -3.15
N GLU A 149 15.76 17.02 -4.11
CA GLU A 149 15.18 18.34 -3.82
C GLU A 149 13.77 18.20 -3.22
N SER A 150 13.40 19.16 -2.37
CA SER A 150 12.11 19.13 -1.72
C SER A 150 10.96 19.27 -2.73
N HIS A 151 9.93 18.45 -2.57
CA HIS A 151 8.72 18.53 -3.39
C HIS A 151 7.50 18.78 -2.50
N VAL A 152 6.84 19.92 -2.71
CA VAL A 152 5.76 20.47 -1.86
C VAL A 152 4.59 19.50 -1.63
N SER A 153 4.36 18.51 -2.50
CA SER A 153 3.23 17.60 -2.43
C SER A 153 3.25 16.54 -1.30
N GLN A 154 4.30 16.40 -0.50
CA GLN A 154 4.46 15.22 0.39
C GLN A 154 4.62 15.50 1.89
N VAL A 155 4.82 16.77 2.28
CA VAL A 155 5.21 17.13 3.66
C VAL A 155 4.03 17.29 4.62
N GLY A 156 2.84 17.63 4.11
CA GLY A 156 1.68 17.97 4.94
C GLY A 156 1.07 16.80 5.71
N GLU A 157 0.85 15.65 5.05
CA GLU A 157 0.06 14.56 5.65
C GLU A 157 0.90 13.49 6.37
N LEU A 158 2.13 13.21 5.90
CA LEU A 158 3.04 12.26 6.54
C LEU A 158 3.42 12.69 7.96
N SER A 159 3.70 13.98 8.14
CA SER A 159 4.03 14.55 9.45
C SER A 159 2.86 14.49 10.43
N VAL A 160 1.60 14.61 9.95
CA VAL A 160 0.40 14.47 10.79
C VAL A 160 0.14 13.02 11.18
N LEU A 161 0.31 12.08 10.25
CA LEU A 161 0.12 10.64 10.50
C LEU A 161 1.16 10.04 11.44
N LEU A 162 2.39 10.56 11.40
CA LEU A 162 3.52 10.02 12.18
C LEU A 162 3.89 10.86 13.40
N ARG A 163 3.21 11.99 13.65
CA ARG A 163 3.37 12.81 14.88
C ARG A 163 3.37 12.03 16.21
N PRO A 164 2.59 10.95 16.41
CA PRO A 164 2.69 10.16 17.64
C PRO A 164 3.89 9.19 17.68
N TYR A 165 4.68 9.10 16.60
CA TYR A 165 5.78 8.15 16.43
C TYR A 165 7.14 8.80 16.07
N ILE A 166 7.14 10.10 15.71
CA ILE A 166 8.36 10.92 15.53
C ILE A 166 8.71 11.56 16.87
#